data_AF-A0A2S4YR16-F1
#
_entry.id   AF-A0A2S4YR16-F1
#
_cell.length_a   1.000
_cell.length_b   1.000
_cell.length_c   1.000
_cell.angle_alpha   90.00
_cell.angle_beta   90.00
_cell.angle_gamma   90.00
#
_symmetry.space_group_name_H-M   'P 1'
#
loop_
_entity.id
_entity.type
_entity.pdbx_description
1 polymer ?
#
loop_
_entity_poly.entity_id
_entity_poly.type
_entity_poly.pdbx_seq_one_letter_code
_entity_poly.pdbx_strand_id
1 'polypeptide(L)'
;MSRISRPLVTTLSTLALTAAGLTVTAGSAHAQSCSQDYLPLPDPSCQPGAVNPDVTQDTIDSTICVSGWTATVRPSSSYTTALKKKQIVEYGYGDTSTADYEEDHLIPLELGGNPTSPENLWPEPRYDTGSGEVAADKDTVENTLKKDVCNGEVGLDDARNAIATDWTTALSSLGLS
;
A
#
# COMPACT_ATOMS: atom_id res chain seq x y z
N MET A 1 61.81 33.51 69.84
CA MET A 1 61.93 32.04 69.84
C MET A 1 60.54 31.45 69.72
N SER A 2 60.32 30.47 68.82
CA SER A 2 59.11 29.65 68.66
C SER A 2 57.86 30.38 68.13
N ARG A 3 57.05 29.85 67.19
CA ARG A 3 57.02 28.58 66.44
C ARG A 3 56.29 28.85 65.11
N ILE A 4 56.76 28.18 64.06
CA ILE A 4 56.14 28.12 62.73
C ILE A 4 54.96 27.15 62.79
N SER A 5 53.81 27.55 62.25
CA SER A 5 52.69 26.65 61.96
C SER A 5 52.29 26.84 60.50
N ARG A 6 52.52 25.81 59.67
CA ARG A 6 52.08 25.72 58.27
C ARG A 6 50.72 25.02 58.22
N PRO A 7 49.72 25.53 57.50
CA PRO A 7 48.55 24.73 57.17
C PRO A 7 48.81 23.86 55.93
N LEU A 8 48.37 22.60 56.05
CA LEU A 8 48.34 21.57 55.01
C LEU A 8 47.42 22.00 53.86
N VAL A 9 47.88 21.83 52.62
CA VAL A 9 47.04 21.89 51.41
C VAL A 9 46.54 20.48 51.13
N THR A 10 45.23 20.26 51.23
CA THR A 10 44.60 18.98 50.86
C THR A 10 43.97 19.14 49.48
N THR A 11 44.66 18.68 48.44
CA THR A 11 44.13 18.59 47.08
C THR A 11 43.16 17.41 47.00
N LEU A 12 41.87 17.70 46.81
CA LEU A 12 40.84 16.72 46.46
C LEU A 12 40.93 16.43 44.95
N SER A 13 41.54 15.32 44.58
CA SER A 13 41.47 14.78 43.22
C SER A 13 40.12 14.10 43.01
N THR A 14 39.23 14.73 42.24
CA THR A 14 37.99 14.10 41.78
C THR A 14 38.30 13.14 40.62
N LEU A 15 38.14 11.84 40.86
CA LEU A 15 38.08 10.82 39.81
C LEU A 15 36.79 11.02 39.01
N ALA A 16 36.90 11.43 37.75
CA ALA A 16 35.78 11.40 36.81
C ALA A 16 35.61 9.96 36.30
N LEU A 17 34.56 9.26 36.75
CA LEU A 17 34.14 7.99 36.16
C LEU A 17 33.42 8.29 34.84
N THR A 18 34.11 8.06 33.72
CA THR A 18 33.47 8.00 32.40
C THR A 18 32.68 6.71 32.30
N ALA A 19 31.36 6.78 32.48
CA ALA A 19 30.46 5.69 32.11
C ALA A 19 30.39 5.63 30.57
N ALA A 20 31.08 4.65 29.98
CA ALA A 20 30.89 4.30 28.58
C ALA A 20 29.51 3.63 28.44
N GLY A 21 28.51 4.43 28.06
CA GLY A 21 27.18 3.92 27.74
C GLY A 21 27.24 3.06 26.48
N LEU A 22 26.95 1.76 26.64
CA LEU A 22 26.77 0.83 25.54
C LEU A 22 25.43 1.14 24.87
N THR A 23 25.43 1.86 23.75
CA THR A 23 24.23 2.05 22.93
C THR A 23 23.92 0.73 22.23
N VAL A 24 23.00 -0.05 22.78
CA VAL A 24 22.38 -1.16 22.08
C VAL A 24 21.54 -0.55 20.96
N THR A 25 22.05 -0.58 19.72
CA THR A 25 21.22 -0.35 18.54
C THR A 25 20.28 -1.53 18.45
N ALA A 26 19.05 -1.38 18.96
CA ALA A 26 17.97 -2.29 18.63
C ALA A 26 17.93 -2.37 17.09
N GLY A 27 18.12 -3.57 16.55
CA GLY A 27 17.99 -3.79 15.13
C GLY A 27 16.65 -3.24 14.68
N SER A 28 16.63 -2.49 13.59
CA SER A 28 15.41 -2.09 12.93
C SER A 28 14.65 -3.36 12.55
N ALA A 29 13.76 -3.83 13.42
CA ALA A 29 12.60 -4.56 12.96
C ALA A 29 11.99 -3.65 11.90
N HIS A 30 11.96 -4.10 10.64
CA HIS A 30 11.16 -3.41 9.62
C HIS A 30 9.75 -3.34 10.20
N ALA A 31 9.40 -2.18 10.75
CA ALA A 31 8.06 -1.95 11.23
C ALA A 31 7.15 -2.10 10.01
N GLN A 32 6.09 -2.90 10.15
CA GLN A 32 4.99 -2.91 9.19
C GLN A 32 4.62 -1.45 8.91
N SER A 33 4.72 -1.06 7.64
CA SER A 33 4.40 0.31 7.21
C SER A 33 2.98 0.42 6.66
N CYS A 34 2.34 -0.72 6.39
CA CYS A 34 0.94 -0.84 5.97
C CYS A 34 0.19 -1.78 6.94
N SER A 35 -1.13 -1.63 7.02
CA SER A 35 -2.01 -2.43 7.89
C SER A 35 -2.88 -3.41 7.11
N GLN A 36 -3.19 -4.54 7.75
CA GLN A 36 -4.19 -5.51 7.30
C GLN A 36 -5.59 -5.24 7.87
N ASP A 37 -5.77 -4.19 8.70
CA ASP A 37 -7.04 -3.87 9.36
C ASP A 37 -8.18 -3.48 8.38
N TYR A 38 -7.82 -3.21 7.13
CA TYR A 38 -8.74 -2.76 6.07
C TYR A 38 -9.20 -3.88 5.14
N LEU A 39 -8.67 -5.11 5.30
CA LEU A 39 -9.03 -6.22 4.43
C LEU A 39 -10.56 -6.41 4.37
N PRO A 40 -11.13 -6.63 3.17
CA PRO A 40 -10.46 -7.02 1.92
C PRO A 40 -9.99 -5.84 1.05
N LEU A 41 -9.90 -4.62 1.59
CA LEU A 41 -9.29 -3.47 0.93
C LEU A 41 -7.82 -3.27 1.35
N PRO A 42 -7.01 -2.58 0.53
CA PRO A 42 -5.69 -2.17 0.94
C PRO A 42 -5.74 -1.12 2.06
N ASP A 43 -4.61 -0.92 2.73
CA ASP A 43 -4.41 0.23 3.60
C ASP A 43 -4.46 1.53 2.77
N PRO A 44 -5.41 2.44 3.03
CA PRO A 44 -5.59 3.66 2.24
C PRO A 44 -4.41 4.64 2.35
N SER A 45 -3.55 4.50 3.38
CA SER A 45 -2.32 5.29 3.49
C SER A 45 -1.19 4.77 2.61
N CYS A 46 -1.19 3.48 2.29
CA CYS A 46 -0.23 2.85 1.39
C CYS A 46 -0.70 2.87 -0.06
N GLN A 47 -1.99 2.64 -0.30
CA GLN A 47 -2.61 2.65 -1.63
C GLN A 47 -3.82 3.59 -1.66
N PRO A 48 -3.60 4.91 -1.82
CA PRO A 48 -4.69 5.88 -1.98
C PRO A 48 -5.43 5.78 -3.33
N GLY A 49 -4.96 4.98 -4.29
CA GLY A 49 -5.60 4.81 -5.60
C GLY A 49 -5.05 5.75 -6.67
N ALA A 50 -3.78 5.61 -7.03
CA ALA A 50 -3.19 6.41 -8.12
C ALA A 50 -3.81 6.07 -9.49
N VAL A 51 -4.20 7.09 -10.26
CA VAL A 51 -4.80 6.96 -11.61
C VAL A 51 -3.77 7.10 -12.73
N ASN A 52 -4.10 6.58 -13.91
CA ASN A 52 -3.36 6.82 -15.15
C ASN A 52 -3.80 8.18 -15.75
N PRO A 53 -2.90 9.18 -15.88
CA PRO A 53 -3.26 10.50 -16.40
C PRO A 53 -3.72 10.50 -17.87
N ASP A 54 -3.39 9.45 -18.63
CA ASP A 54 -3.84 9.30 -20.02
C ASP A 54 -5.31 8.84 -20.12
N VAL A 55 -5.90 8.36 -19.02
CA VAL A 55 -7.29 7.90 -18.95
C VAL A 55 -8.14 8.92 -18.21
N THR A 56 -8.90 9.66 -18.99
CA THR A 56 -9.87 10.67 -18.58
C THR A 56 -11.22 10.34 -19.20
N GLN A 57 -12.29 10.97 -18.74
CA GLN A 57 -13.62 10.81 -19.34
C GLN A 57 -13.60 11.09 -20.86
N ASP A 58 -12.79 12.05 -21.32
CA ASP A 58 -12.68 12.43 -22.72
C ASP A 58 -11.86 11.43 -23.56
N THR A 59 -11.08 10.56 -22.93
CA THR A 59 -10.18 9.62 -23.62
C THR A 59 -10.63 8.16 -23.51
N ILE A 60 -11.73 7.84 -22.80
CA ILE A 60 -12.18 6.45 -22.57
C ILE A 60 -12.41 5.67 -23.87
N ASP A 61 -12.93 6.33 -24.91
CA ASP A 61 -13.20 5.72 -26.23
C ASP A 61 -11.94 5.36 -27.02
N SER A 62 -10.79 5.89 -26.59
CA SER A 62 -9.47 5.57 -27.15
C SER A 62 -8.58 4.77 -26.19
N THR A 63 -9.09 4.49 -24.98
CA THR A 63 -8.36 3.81 -23.89
C THR A 63 -9.17 2.63 -23.35
N ILE A 64 -9.76 2.74 -22.17
CA ILE A 64 -10.37 1.62 -21.44
C ILE A 64 -11.54 0.95 -22.17
N CYS A 65 -12.22 1.68 -23.07
CA CYS A 65 -13.30 1.15 -23.89
C CYS A 65 -12.84 0.52 -25.21
N VAL A 66 -11.52 0.54 -25.48
CA VAL A 66 -10.91 -0.14 -26.62
C VAL A 66 -10.48 -1.55 -26.22
N SER A 67 -10.95 -2.55 -26.96
CA SER A 67 -10.58 -3.94 -26.73
C SER A 67 -9.06 -4.14 -26.78
N GLY A 68 -8.51 -4.78 -25.75
CA GLY A 68 -7.08 -5.06 -25.63
C GLY A 68 -6.21 -3.92 -25.08
N TRP A 69 -6.77 -2.73 -24.81
CA TRP A 69 -5.98 -1.59 -24.33
C TRP A 69 -5.24 -1.89 -23.03
N THR A 70 -5.86 -2.56 -22.05
CA THR A 70 -5.22 -2.87 -20.76
C THR A 70 -3.98 -3.75 -20.93
N ALA A 71 -3.96 -4.63 -21.95
CA ALA A 71 -2.78 -5.44 -22.26
C ALA A 71 -1.57 -4.60 -22.74
N THR A 72 -1.80 -3.40 -23.28
CA THR A 72 -0.74 -2.51 -23.75
C THR A 72 -0.06 -1.72 -22.62
N VAL A 73 -0.76 -1.53 -21.50
CA VAL A 73 -0.26 -0.75 -20.35
C VAL A 73 0.09 -1.63 -19.15
N ARG A 74 -0.34 -2.91 -19.13
CA ARG A 74 -0.10 -3.84 -18.03
C ARG A 74 1.40 -3.97 -17.73
N PRO A 75 1.82 -3.84 -16.46
CA PRO A 75 3.22 -4.01 -16.08
C PRO A 75 3.70 -5.45 -16.34
N SER A 76 5.01 -5.61 -16.54
CA SER A 76 5.60 -6.94 -16.64
C SER A 76 5.44 -7.75 -15.34
N SER A 77 5.31 -9.07 -15.45
CA SER A 77 5.22 -9.95 -14.27
C SER A 77 6.46 -9.91 -13.37
N SER A 78 7.63 -9.60 -13.91
CA SER A 78 8.87 -9.43 -13.13
C SER A 78 8.78 -8.21 -12.20
N TYR A 79 8.20 -7.10 -12.68
CA TYR A 79 7.95 -5.91 -11.88
C TYR A 79 6.97 -6.22 -10.73
N THR A 80 5.79 -6.75 -11.06
CA THR A 80 4.75 -7.02 -10.06
C THR A 80 5.18 -8.10 -9.05
N THR A 81 5.93 -9.12 -9.48
CA THR A 81 6.48 -10.12 -8.55
C THR A 81 7.48 -9.51 -7.56
N ALA A 82 8.30 -8.55 -7.99
CA ALA A 82 9.25 -7.88 -7.11
C ALA A 82 8.53 -6.96 -6.12
N LEU A 83 7.52 -6.22 -6.58
CA LEU A 83 6.72 -5.32 -5.75
C LEU A 83 5.93 -6.10 -4.69
N LYS A 84 5.21 -7.16 -5.11
CA LYS A 84 4.47 -8.06 -4.21
C LYS A 84 5.31 -8.59 -3.05
N LYS A 85 6.51 -9.09 -3.33
CA LYS A 85 7.41 -9.62 -2.28
C LYS A 85 7.78 -8.55 -1.25
N LYS A 86 7.99 -7.33 -1.71
CA LYS A 86 8.28 -6.18 -0.84
C LYS A 86 7.06 -5.85 0.01
N GLN A 87 5.89 -5.72 -0.62
CA GLN A 87 4.68 -5.28 0.06
C GLN A 87 4.11 -6.33 1.02
N ILE A 88 4.29 -7.62 0.74
CA ILE A 88 3.94 -8.69 1.68
C ILE A 88 4.61 -8.46 3.05
N VAL A 89 5.87 -7.99 3.04
CA VAL A 89 6.62 -7.62 4.26
C VAL A 89 6.12 -6.29 4.83
N GLU A 90 5.79 -5.31 4.00
CA GLU A 90 5.29 -3.99 4.45
C GLU A 90 3.94 -4.07 5.16
N TYR A 91 3.04 -4.94 4.68
CA TYR A 91 1.79 -5.31 5.34
C TYR A 91 2.01 -6.27 6.52
N GLY A 92 3.17 -6.93 6.56
CA GLY A 92 3.55 -7.97 7.52
C GLY A 92 2.57 -9.13 7.57
N TYR A 93 2.23 -9.66 6.39
CA TYR A 93 1.54 -10.95 6.33
C TYR A 93 2.40 -12.04 6.96
N GLY A 94 1.75 -12.93 7.73
CA GLY A 94 2.41 -14.11 8.27
C GLY A 94 2.69 -15.16 7.19
N ASP A 95 1.80 -15.27 6.22
CA ASP A 95 2.03 -16.02 4.99
C ASP A 95 2.84 -15.15 4.00
N THR A 96 3.84 -15.76 3.38
CA THR A 96 4.74 -15.10 2.42
C THR A 96 4.80 -15.81 1.08
N SER A 97 3.95 -16.82 0.89
CA SER A 97 3.77 -17.50 -0.39
C SER A 97 3.16 -16.53 -1.40
N THR A 98 3.94 -16.12 -2.40
CA THR A 98 3.46 -15.17 -3.41
C THR A 98 2.31 -15.70 -4.28
N ALA A 99 2.00 -16.99 -4.19
CA ALA A 99 0.87 -17.61 -4.89
C ALA A 99 -0.48 -17.24 -4.25
N ASP A 100 -0.47 -16.97 -2.94
CA ASP A 100 -1.67 -16.66 -2.16
C ASP A 100 -2.08 -15.19 -2.26
N TYR A 101 -1.33 -14.40 -3.05
CA TYR A 101 -1.60 -12.98 -3.30
C TYR A 101 -1.58 -12.63 -4.80
N GLU A 102 -2.60 -11.91 -5.24
CA GLU A 102 -2.65 -11.12 -6.48
C GLU A 102 -1.82 -9.85 -6.26
N GLU A 103 -1.02 -9.41 -7.23
CA GLU A 103 -0.46 -8.05 -7.16
C GLU A 103 -1.40 -7.17 -7.96
N ASP A 104 -2.36 -6.56 -7.25
CA ASP A 104 -3.56 -6.05 -7.86
C ASP A 104 -3.69 -4.53 -7.73
N HIS A 105 -4.48 -3.97 -8.63
CA HIS A 105 -4.76 -2.56 -8.69
C HIS A 105 -5.98 -2.21 -7.82
N LEU A 106 -5.89 -1.22 -6.92
CA LEU A 106 -7.06 -0.71 -6.19
C LEU A 106 -8.09 -0.10 -7.14
N ILE A 107 -7.65 0.82 -8.01
CA ILE A 107 -8.40 1.24 -9.18
C ILE A 107 -7.91 0.37 -10.34
N PRO A 108 -8.74 -0.48 -10.95
CA PRO A 108 -8.30 -1.40 -12.00
C PRO A 108 -7.83 -0.68 -13.26
N LEU A 109 -7.05 -1.35 -14.09
CA LEU A 109 -6.66 -0.83 -15.40
C LEU A 109 -7.88 -0.53 -16.27
N GLU A 110 -8.94 -1.30 -16.08
CA GLU A 110 -10.26 -1.22 -16.70
C GLU A 110 -10.99 0.09 -16.37
N LEU A 111 -10.62 0.76 -15.27
CA LEU A 111 -11.06 2.12 -14.90
C LEU A 111 -9.90 3.12 -14.95
N GLY A 112 -8.81 2.78 -15.64
CA GLY A 112 -7.66 3.66 -15.83
C GLY A 112 -6.88 3.93 -14.56
N GLY A 113 -6.73 2.95 -13.68
CA GLY A 113 -5.75 3.00 -12.62
C GLY A 113 -4.32 3.06 -13.14
N ASN A 114 -3.40 3.58 -12.34
CA ASN A 114 -2.01 3.68 -12.72
C ASN A 114 -1.40 2.27 -12.84
N PRO A 115 -0.74 1.92 -13.96
CA PRO A 115 -0.27 0.56 -14.18
C PRO A 115 0.88 0.14 -13.29
N THR A 116 1.67 1.09 -12.78
CA THR A 116 2.92 0.78 -12.07
C THR A 116 3.04 1.44 -10.70
N SER A 117 2.21 2.41 -10.35
CA SER A 117 2.35 3.11 -9.07
C SER A 117 2.12 2.16 -7.88
N PRO A 118 3.06 2.05 -6.92
CA PRO A 118 2.82 1.34 -5.66
C PRO A 118 1.69 1.93 -4.82
N GLU A 119 1.25 3.16 -5.11
CA GLU A 119 0.07 3.81 -4.50
C GLU A 119 -1.26 3.30 -5.10
N ASN A 120 -1.21 2.46 -6.13
CA ASN A 120 -2.37 1.77 -6.69
C ASN A 120 -2.19 0.24 -6.71
N LEU A 121 -0.99 -0.28 -6.44
CA LEU A 121 -0.69 -1.71 -6.47
C LEU A 121 -0.48 -2.25 -5.06
N TRP A 122 -1.07 -3.40 -4.76
CA TRP A 122 -0.92 -4.07 -3.46
C TRP A 122 -1.06 -5.59 -3.56
N PRO A 123 -0.54 -6.34 -2.57
CA PRO A 123 -0.65 -7.80 -2.52
C PRO A 123 -2.04 -8.20 -1.98
N GLU A 124 -3.04 -8.25 -2.87
CA GLU A 124 -4.41 -8.61 -2.55
C GLU A 124 -4.55 -10.13 -2.27
N PRO A 125 -5.07 -10.54 -1.11
CA PRO A 125 -5.23 -11.96 -0.78
C PRO A 125 -6.17 -12.71 -1.73
N ARG A 126 -5.75 -13.90 -2.16
CA ARG A 126 -6.58 -14.87 -2.91
C ARG A 126 -7.41 -15.80 -2.01
N TYR A 127 -7.37 -15.56 -0.70
CA TYR A 127 -8.06 -16.35 0.32
C TYR A 127 -8.95 -15.45 1.17
N ASP A 128 -10.00 -16.04 1.74
CA ASP A 128 -10.92 -15.31 2.61
C ASP A 128 -10.19 -14.85 3.89
N THR A 129 -10.27 -13.54 4.15
CA THR A 129 -9.66 -12.87 5.30
C THR A 129 -10.66 -12.66 6.45
N GLY A 130 -11.86 -13.24 6.34
CA GLY A 130 -12.99 -13.08 7.26
C GLY A 130 -14.11 -12.19 6.71
N SER A 131 -13.94 -11.63 5.51
CA SER A 131 -14.94 -10.83 4.80
C SER A 131 -15.96 -11.66 4.02
N GLY A 132 -15.61 -12.90 3.67
CA GLY A 132 -16.36 -13.72 2.71
C GLY A 132 -16.06 -13.39 1.24
N GLU A 133 -15.09 -12.51 0.99
CA GLU A 133 -14.71 -12.01 -0.32
C GLU A 133 -13.21 -12.26 -0.58
N VAL A 134 -12.83 -12.56 -1.82
CA VAL A 134 -11.44 -12.75 -2.26
C VAL A 134 -11.13 -11.93 -3.52
N ALA A 135 -9.85 -11.84 -3.92
CA ALA A 135 -9.42 -11.11 -5.11
C ALA A 135 -10.28 -11.38 -6.37
N ALA A 136 -10.69 -12.64 -6.59
CA ALA A 136 -11.51 -13.02 -7.75
C ALA A 136 -12.94 -12.45 -7.73
N ASP A 137 -13.48 -12.08 -6.57
CA ASP A 137 -14.81 -11.48 -6.47
C ASP A 137 -14.77 -10.03 -6.97
N LYS A 138 -13.67 -9.31 -6.69
CA LYS A 138 -13.41 -7.96 -7.18
C LYS A 138 -13.38 -7.90 -8.71
N ASP A 139 -12.85 -8.91 -9.41
CA ASP A 139 -12.88 -9.00 -10.88
C ASP A 139 -14.30 -8.79 -11.46
N THR A 140 -15.34 -9.28 -10.78
CA THR A 140 -16.72 -9.12 -11.24
C THR A 140 -17.17 -7.67 -11.13
N VAL A 141 -16.83 -7.01 -10.03
CA VAL A 141 -17.12 -5.58 -9.81
C VAL A 141 -16.40 -4.72 -10.84
N GLU A 142 -15.12 -4.98 -11.09
CA GLU A 142 -14.30 -4.24 -12.06
C GLU A 142 -14.87 -4.34 -13.48
N ASN A 143 -15.26 -5.55 -13.90
CA ASN A 143 -15.83 -5.78 -15.22
C ASN A 143 -17.19 -5.09 -15.40
N THR A 144 -18.03 -5.10 -14.36
CA THR A 144 -19.33 -4.40 -14.39
C THR A 144 -19.13 -2.89 -14.45
N LEU A 145 -18.30 -2.32 -13.58
CA LEU A 145 -18.02 -0.88 -13.59
C LEU A 145 -17.43 -0.42 -14.93
N LYS A 146 -16.49 -1.17 -15.51
CA LYS A 146 -15.94 -0.87 -16.83
C LYS A 146 -17.03 -0.82 -17.89
N LYS A 147 -17.91 -1.83 -17.91
CA LYS A 147 -18.99 -1.92 -18.88
C LYS A 147 -19.91 -0.71 -18.75
N ASP A 148 -20.29 -0.35 -17.54
CA ASP A 148 -21.23 0.74 -17.28
C ASP A 148 -20.61 2.11 -17.58
N VAL A 149 -19.31 2.29 -17.33
CA VAL A 149 -18.55 3.47 -17.79
C VAL A 149 -18.52 3.54 -19.32
N CYS A 150 -18.21 2.44 -20.01
CA CYS A 150 -18.15 2.41 -21.48
C CYS A 150 -19.51 2.50 -22.16
N ASN A 151 -20.60 2.21 -21.45
CA ASN A 151 -21.97 2.46 -21.90
C ASN A 151 -22.45 3.87 -21.58
N GLY A 152 -21.69 4.66 -20.82
CA GLY A 152 -22.10 5.99 -20.35
C GLY A 152 -23.18 5.97 -19.27
N GLU A 153 -23.36 4.83 -18.59
CA GLU A 153 -24.31 4.66 -17.49
C GLU A 153 -23.78 5.27 -16.18
N VAL A 154 -22.46 5.25 -16.00
CA VAL A 154 -21.74 5.87 -14.86
C VAL A 154 -20.54 6.67 -15.35
N GLY A 155 -20.23 7.80 -14.70
CA GLY A 155 -19.03 8.58 -14.99
C GLY A 155 -17.76 7.87 -14.51
N LEU A 156 -16.65 8.00 -15.25
CA LEU A 156 -15.37 7.35 -14.92
C LEU A 156 -14.91 7.66 -13.49
N ASP A 157 -15.02 8.92 -13.07
CA ASP A 157 -14.56 9.34 -11.74
C ASP A 157 -15.50 8.83 -10.63
N ASP A 158 -16.80 8.69 -10.89
CA ASP A 158 -17.74 8.09 -9.92
C ASP A 158 -17.44 6.61 -9.72
N ALA A 159 -17.16 5.87 -10.80
CA ALA A 159 -16.75 4.47 -10.74
C ALA A 159 -15.42 4.29 -9.99
N ARG A 160 -14.42 5.15 -10.27
CA ARG A 160 -13.13 5.16 -9.54
C ARG A 160 -13.32 5.44 -8.05
N ASN A 161 -14.13 6.44 -7.71
CA ASN A 161 -14.39 6.80 -6.32
C ASN A 161 -15.09 5.65 -5.58
N ALA A 162 -16.09 5.02 -6.21
CA ALA A 162 -16.81 3.90 -5.61
C ALA A 162 -15.88 2.71 -5.32
N ILE A 163 -15.09 2.26 -6.31
CA ILE A 163 -14.22 1.09 -6.14
C ILE A 163 -13.06 1.35 -5.17
N ALA A 164 -12.47 2.55 -5.19
CA ALA A 164 -11.38 2.91 -4.29
C ALA A 164 -11.85 3.12 -2.84
N THR A 165 -13.12 3.48 -2.64
CA THR A 165 -13.71 3.63 -1.30
C THR A 165 -14.02 2.28 -0.68
N ASP A 166 -14.76 1.44 -1.41
CA ASP A 166 -15.15 0.11 -0.99
C ASP A 166 -15.65 -0.69 -2.21
N TRP A 167 -14.77 -1.50 -2.78
CA TRP A 167 -15.10 -2.31 -3.95
C TRP A 167 -16.23 -3.31 -3.66
N THR A 168 -16.40 -3.78 -2.41
CA THR A 168 -17.43 -4.76 -2.05
C THR A 168 -18.84 -4.18 -2.13
N THR A 169 -18.97 -2.86 -2.02
CA THR A 169 -20.25 -2.14 -2.09
C THR A 169 -20.35 -1.21 -3.30
N ALA A 170 -19.31 -1.08 -4.11
CA ALA A 170 -19.21 -0.11 -5.21
C ALA A 170 -20.42 -0.12 -6.15
N LEU A 171 -20.85 -1.30 -6.63
CA LEU A 171 -22.01 -1.42 -7.53
C LEU A 171 -23.29 -0.88 -6.86
N SER A 172 -23.56 -1.34 -5.64
CA SER A 172 -24.75 -0.90 -4.90
C SER A 172 -24.73 0.59 -4.57
N SER A 173 -23.56 1.17 -4.31
CA SER A 173 -23.39 2.60 -4.03
C SER A 173 -23.73 3.48 -5.24
N LEU A 174 -23.56 2.94 -6.44
CA LEU A 174 -23.89 3.57 -7.72
C LEU A 174 -25.29 3.21 -8.23
N GLY A 175 -26.04 2.38 -7.50
CA GLY A 175 -27.35 1.88 -7.92
C GLY A 175 -27.29 0.87 -9.07
N LEU A 176 -26.14 0.21 -9.24
CA LEU A 176 -25.90 -0.85 -10.23
C LEU A 176 -26.17 -2.23 -9.63
N SER A 177 -26.39 -3.22 -10.50
CA SER A 177 -26.68 -4.62 -10.14
C SER A 177 -25.71 -5.59 -10.79
#